data_AF-A0A744UGM0-F1
#
_entry.id   AF-A0A744UGM0-F1
#
_cell.length_a   1.000
_cell.length_b   1.000
_cell.length_c   1.000
_cell.angle_alpha   90.00
_cell.angle_beta   90.00
_cell.angle_gamma   90.00
#
_symmetry.space_group_name_H-M   'P 1'
#
loop_
_entity.id
_entity.type
_entity.pdbx_description
1 polymer ?
#
loop_
_entity_poly.entity_id
_entity_poly.type
_entity_poly.pdbx_seq_one_letter_code
_entity_poly.pdbx_strand_id
1 'polypeptide(L)'
;MGTRHLTCVVKDGDYKVAQYGQWDGYPSGQGIDILTFLREELNRDVFLPKLSQTFQPTEEQIKAWWLEVGHDMESSGGFVDHTLAKQFSKNHPSLSRDTGGEILSLIQDASEPLPVRVYTEFAADSLFCEWAYVVDFDKNTFEIFEGFNHAHLAENERFYGLKCDDANKDYHPVRHRKTYSLDSLPTNEDFLAELETQEEE
;
A
#
# COMPACT_ATOMS: atom_id res chain seq x y z
N MET A 1 2.66 -11.96 -13.84
CA MET A 1 1.86 -10.73 -13.69
C MET A 1 0.98 -10.93 -12.48
N GLY A 2 0.91 -9.96 -11.59
CA GLY A 2 0.02 -9.94 -10.43
C GLY A 2 -0.71 -8.61 -10.36
N THR A 3 -1.81 -8.57 -9.62
CA THR A 3 -2.61 -7.36 -9.41
C THR A 3 -1.91 -6.47 -8.41
N ARG A 4 -1.44 -5.32 -8.88
CA ARG A 4 -0.64 -4.39 -8.06
C ARG A 4 -1.55 -3.40 -7.35
N HIS A 5 -1.14 -3.03 -6.15
CA HIS A 5 -1.94 -2.17 -5.30
C HIS A 5 -1.10 -1.30 -4.37
N LEU A 6 -1.78 -0.38 -3.66
CA LEU A 6 -1.25 0.32 -2.50
C LEU A 6 -1.99 -0.08 -1.22
N THR A 7 -1.22 -0.28 -0.15
CA THR A 7 -1.72 -0.24 1.23
C THR A 7 -1.23 1.04 1.89
N CYS A 8 -2.15 1.92 2.27
CA CYS A 8 -1.85 3.24 2.80
C CYS A 8 -2.37 3.40 4.23
N VAL A 9 -1.62 4.13 5.05
CA VAL A 9 -2.04 4.55 6.40
C VAL A 9 -1.87 6.05 6.54
N VAL A 10 -2.94 6.74 6.89
CA VAL A 10 -2.98 8.20 7.09
C VAL A 10 -3.20 8.50 8.57
N LYS A 11 -2.37 9.39 9.11
CA LYS A 11 -2.48 9.92 10.46
C LYS A 11 -1.83 11.30 10.55
N ASP A 12 -2.42 12.19 11.34
CA ASP A 12 -1.94 13.55 11.58
C ASP A 12 -1.78 14.37 10.28
N GLY A 13 -2.65 14.13 9.30
CA GLY A 13 -2.67 14.82 8.01
C GLY A 13 -1.70 14.28 6.95
N ASP A 14 -0.88 13.27 7.28
CA ASP A 14 0.13 12.73 6.38
C ASP A 14 -0.09 11.23 6.06
N TYR A 15 0.39 10.81 4.89
CA TYR A 15 0.63 9.39 4.60
C TYR A 15 1.86 8.92 5.37
N LYS A 16 1.63 8.14 6.43
CA LYS A 16 2.71 7.47 7.18
C LYS A 16 3.20 6.20 6.48
N VAL A 17 2.33 5.60 5.68
CA VAL A 17 2.62 4.42 4.85
C VAL A 17 1.93 4.60 3.50
N ALA A 18 2.63 4.27 2.42
CA ALA A 18 2.03 3.98 1.11
C ALA A 18 2.84 2.83 0.48
N GLN A 19 2.54 1.63 0.94
CA GLN A 19 3.22 0.39 0.61
C GLN A 19 2.74 -0.12 -0.74
N TYR A 20 3.67 -0.20 -1.69
CA TYR A 20 3.45 -0.90 -2.94
C TYR A 20 3.38 -2.42 -2.72
N GLY A 21 2.34 -3.05 -3.27
CA GLY A 21 2.20 -4.51 -3.32
C GLY A 21 2.12 -5.01 -4.76
N GLN A 22 2.79 -6.12 -5.07
CA GLN A 22 2.82 -6.69 -6.43
C GLN A 22 1.75 -7.76 -6.68
N TRP A 23 1.22 -8.40 -5.64
CA TRP A 23 0.39 -9.59 -5.78
C TRP A 23 -1.00 -9.37 -5.19
N ASP A 24 -1.97 -10.07 -5.78
CA ASP A 24 -3.32 -10.30 -5.25
C ASP A 24 -4.07 -9.04 -4.78
N GLY A 25 -3.82 -7.90 -5.42
CA GLY A 25 -4.36 -6.60 -5.02
C GLY A 25 -5.88 -6.43 -5.10
N TYR A 26 -6.64 -7.40 -5.63
CA TYR A 26 -8.10 -7.33 -5.69
C TYR A 26 -8.75 -7.30 -4.29
N PRO A 27 -10.01 -6.85 -4.17
CA PRO A 27 -10.77 -6.91 -2.93
C PRO A 27 -10.79 -8.31 -2.32
N SER A 28 -10.95 -9.35 -3.13
CA SER A 28 -10.90 -10.77 -2.72
C SER A 28 -9.54 -11.28 -2.23
N GLY A 29 -8.45 -10.55 -2.48
CA GLY A 29 -7.12 -10.84 -1.94
C GLY A 29 -6.76 -9.85 -0.84
N GLN A 30 -5.89 -8.89 -1.19
CA GLN A 30 -5.33 -7.93 -0.24
C GLN A 30 -6.39 -7.05 0.43
N GLY A 31 -7.52 -6.80 -0.23
CA GLY A 31 -8.64 -6.10 0.40
C GLY A 31 -9.21 -6.86 1.62
N ILE A 32 -9.42 -8.18 1.50
CA ILE A 32 -9.84 -9.05 2.60
C ILE A 32 -8.76 -9.18 3.66
N ASP A 33 -7.49 -9.32 3.27
CA ASP A 33 -6.39 -9.43 4.23
C ASP A 33 -6.34 -8.19 5.14
N ILE A 34 -6.42 -6.99 4.53
CA ILE A 34 -6.46 -5.72 5.26
C ILE A 34 -7.73 -5.60 6.09
N LEU A 35 -8.91 -5.90 5.52
CA LEU A 35 -10.19 -5.85 6.23
C LEU A 35 -10.18 -6.75 7.47
N THR A 36 -9.64 -7.97 7.33
CA THR A 36 -9.54 -8.96 8.40
C THR A 36 -8.63 -8.46 9.51
N PHE A 37 -7.44 -7.95 9.16
CA PHE A 37 -6.55 -7.32 10.15
C PHE A 37 -7.26 -6.18 10.90
N LEU A 38 -7.91 -5.26 10.18
CA LEU A 38 -8.57 -4.10 10.79
C LEU A 38 -9.74 -4.49 11.70
N ARG A 39 -10.47 -5.54 11.36
CA ARG A 39 -11.65 -6.00 12.10
C ARG A 39 -11.29 -6.89 13.29
N GLU A 40 -10.26 -7.72 13.17
CA GLU A 40 -10.03 -8.84 14.09
C GLU A 40 -8.72 -8.72 14.88
N GLU A 41 -7.71 -8.04 14.33
CA GLU A 41 -6.34 -8.06 14.88
C GLU A 41 -5.83 -6.68 15.32
N LEU A 42 -6.38 -5.60 14.75
CA LEU A 42 -5.95 -4.24 15.03
C LEU A 42 -6.18 -3.89 16.50
N ASN A 43 -5.08 -3.67 17.21
CA ASN A 43 -5.08 -3.03 18.52
C ASN A 43 -4.56 -1.60 18.37
N ARG A 44 -5.46 -0.63 18.30
CA ARG A 44 -5.11 0.79 18.06
C ARG A 44 -4.14 1.37 19.09
N ASP A 45 -4.27 0.97 20.36
CA ASP A 45 -3.41 1.43 21.45
C ASP A 45 -1.96 0.93 21.31
N VAL A 46 -1.76 -0.16 20.56
CA VAL A 46 -0.43 -0.69 20.20
C VAL A 46 0.01 -0.16 18.84
N PHE A 47 -0.88 -0.17 17.85
CA PHE A 47 -0.58 0.17 16.47
C PHE A 47 -0.16 1.63 16.32
N LEU A 48 -0.93 2.58 16.88
CA LEU A 48 -0.66 4.01 16.66
C LEU A 48 0.70 4.48 17.23
N PRO A 49 1.12 4.06 18.45
CA PRO A 49 2.47 4.36 18.93
C PRO A 49 3.60 3.69 18.13
N LYS A 50 3.35 2.56 17.47
CA LYS A 50 4.34 1.92 16.59
C LYS A 50 4.37 2.57 15.21
N LEU A 51 3.23 2.97 14.69
CA LEU A 51 3.11 3.76 13.45
C LEU A 51 3.91 5.05 13.56
N SER A 52 3.87 5.75 14.70
CA SER A 52 4.64 7.00 14.88
C SER A 52 6.15 6.80 14.95
N GLN A 53 6.61 5.54 15.10
CA GLN A 53 8.02 5.17 15.09
C GLN A 53 8.49 4.65 13.73
N THR A 54 7.61 4.55 12.73
CA THR A 54 8.06 4.21 11.37
C THR A 54 8.86 5.36 10.77
N PHE A 55 9.74 5.03 9.83
CA PHE A 55 10.55 6.04 9.15
C PHE A 55 10.79 5.66 7.69
N GLN A 56 10.95 6.67 6.83
CA GLN A 56 11.41 6.45 5.47
C GLN A 56 12.95 6.34 5.47
N PRO A 57 13.53 5.22 5.03
CA PRO A 57 14.97 5.08 4.97
C PRO A 57 15.56 6.01 3.90
N THR A 58 16.74 6.56 4.19
CA THR A 58 17.54 7.32 3.23
C THR A 58 18.06 6.43 2.10
N GLU A 59 18.41 7.02 0.97
CA GLU A 59 19.04 6.28 -0.14
C GLU A 59 20.32 5.58 0.32
N GLU A 60 21.12 6.22 1.17
CA GLU A 60 22.35 5.67 1.73
C GLU A 60 22.07 4.44 2.62
N GLN A 61 21.02 4.48 3.44
CA GLN A 61 20.60 3.31 4.24
C GLN A 61 20.17 2.15 3.36
N ILE A 62 19.36 2.42 2.32
CA ILE A 62 18.94 1.38 1.37
C ILE A 62 20.16 0.79 0.66
N LYS A 63 21.09 1.62 0.18
CA LYS A 63 22.35 1.17 -0.44
C LYS A 63 23.17 0.30 0.51
N ALA A 64 23.31 0.71 1.77
CA ALA A 64 24.04 -0.05 2.78
C ALA A 64 23.42 -1.44 3.02
N TRP A 65 22.10 -1.52 3.17
CA TRP A 65 21.39 -2.79 3.37
C TRP A 65 21.46 -3.72 2.14
N TRP A 66 21.48 -3.17 0.93
CA TRP A 66 21.74 -3.97 -0.27
C TRP A 66 23.18 -4.52 -0.30
N LEU A 67 24.16 -3.71 0.10
CA LEU A 67 25.56 -4.14 0.21
C LEU A 67 25.73 -5.27 1.24
N GLU A 68 24.97 -5.25 2.33
CA GLU A 68 24.97 -6.31 3.36
C GLU A 68 24.55 -7.69 2.80
N VAL A 69 23.65 -7.71 1.81
CA VAL A 69 23.28 -8.94 1.07
C VAL A 69 24.15 -9.16 -0.17
N GLY A 70 25.24 -8.42 -0.33
CA GLY A 70 26.20 -8.59 -1.43
C GLY A 70 25.75 -7.98 -2.76
N HIS A 71 24.82 -7.02 -2.74
CA HIS A 71 24.37 -6.30 -3.92
C HIS A 71 24.82 -4.83 -3.90
N ASP A 72 25.63 -4.42 -4.88
CA ASP A 72 25.99 -3.02 -5.08
C ASP A 72 25.04 -2.38 -6.10
N MET A 73 24.17 -1.49 -5.61
CA MET A 73 23.19 -0.79 -6.45
C MET A 73 23.82 0.19 -7.44
N GLU A 74 25.03 0.70 -7.18
CA GLU A 74 25.66 1.71 -8.05
C GLU A 74 26.28 1.07 -9.29
N SER A 75 26.86 -0.12 -9.14
CA SER A 75 27.49 -0.84 -10.25
C SER A 75 26.54 -1.75 -11.02
N SER A 76 25.34 -2.04 -10.49
CA SER A 76 24.39 -2.99 -11.09
C SER A 76 23.45 -2.39 -12.15
N GLY A 77 23.40 -1.07 -12.29
CA GLY A 77 22.46 -0.41 -13.19
C GLY A 77 20.99 -0.70 -12.86
N GLY A 78 20.69 -1.03 -11.60
CA GLY A 78 19.35 -1.34 -11.12
C GLY A 78 18.92 -2.80 -11.31
N PHE A 79 19.75 -3.66 -11.88
CA PHE A 79 19.46 -5.09 -12.00
C PHE A 79 19.84 -5.85 -10.74
N VAL A 80 18.85 -6.45 -10.08
CA VAL A 80 19.07 -7.25 -8.87
C VAL A 80 18.90 -8.74 -9.17
N ASP A 81 19.86 -9.57 -8.75
CA ASP A 81 19.68 -11.02 -8.79
C ASP A 81 18.54 -11.46 -7.88
N HIS A 82 17.70 -12.37 -8.37
CA HIS A 82 16.51 -12.81 -7.65
C HIS A 82 16.81 -13.43 -6.28
N THR A 83 17.95 -14.11 -6.12
CA THR A 83 18.38 -14.68 -4.83
C THR A 83 18.70 -13.57 -3.82
N LEU A 84 19.41 -12.53 -4.27
CA LEU A 84 19.75 -11.38 -3.43
C LEU A 84 18.51 -10.57 -3.08
N ALA A 85 17.58 -10.39 -4.02
CA ALA A 85 16.31 -9.74 -3.76
C ALA A 85 15.51 -10.46 -2.66
N LYS A 86 15.45 -11.80 -2.71
CA LYS A 86 14.81 -12.61 -1.66
C LYS A 86 15.50 -12.47 -0.31
N GLN A 87 16.83 -12.40 -0.29
CA GLN A 87 17.57 -12.19 0.95
C GLN A 87 17.31 -10.80 1.54
N PHE A 88 17.30 -9.76 0.70
CA PHE A 88 16.95 -8.41 1.12
C PHE A 88 15.54 -8.36 1.71
N SER A 89 14.54 -8.90 1.00
CA SER A 89 13.15 -8.96 1.50
C SER A 89 13.03 -9.74 2.80
N LYS A 90 13.83 -10.78 3.02
CA LYS A 90 13.85 -11.51 4.29
C LYS A 90 14.41 -10.66 5.45
N ASN A 91 15.42 -9.85 5.19
CA ASN A 91 16.04 -9.00 6.21
C ASN A 91 15.23 -7.72 6.47
N HIS A 92 14.55 -7.21 5.45
CA HIS A 92 13.76 -5.98 5.48
C HIS A 92 12.35 -6.23 4.92
N PRO A 93 11.51 -7.03 5.60
CA PRO A 93 10.20 -7.42 5.10
C PRO A 93 9.30 -6.22 4.84
N SER A 94 9.36 -5.17 5.65
CA SER A 94 8.57 -3.94 5.45
C SER A 94 8.94 -3.13 4.20
N LEU A 95 10.04 -3.46 3.52
CA LEU A 95 10.46 -2.83 2.27
C LEU A 95 10.26 -3.73 1.05
N SER A 96 9.77 -4.96 1.26
CA SER A 96 9.50 -5.90 0.19
C SER A 96 8.22 -5.52 -0.56
N ARG A 97 8.24 -5.72 -1.88
CA ARG A 97 7.04 -5.59 -2.73
C ARG A 97 6.00 -6.68 -2.51
N ASP A 98 6.42 -7.77 -1.86
CA ASP A 98 5.59 -8.94 -1.62
C ASP A 98 4.74 -8.77 -0.34
N THR A 99 5.03 -7.74 0.46
CA THR A 99 4.40 -7.50 1.77
C THR A 99 2.95 -7.04 1.66
N GLY A 100 2.63 -6.17 0.71
CA GLY A 100 1.27 -5.64 0.55
C GLY A 100 0.65 -5.16 1.86
N GLY A 101 -0.51 -5.71 2.21
CA GLY A 101 -1.28 -5.45 3.43
C GLY A 101 -0.65 -5.94 4.72
N GLU A 102 0.26 -6.93 4.67
CA GLU A 102 1.00 -7.44 5.84
C GLU A 102 1.86 -6.35 6.50
N ILE A 103 2.08 -5.21 5.82
CA ILE A 103 2.73 -4.05 6.43
C ILE A 103 2.03 -3.59 7.72
N LEU A 104 0.72 -3.80 7.84
CA LEU A 104 -0.05 -3.43 9.03
C LEU A 104 0.33 -4.30 10.23
N SER A 105 0.39 -5.63 10.07
CA SER A 105 0.83 -6.52 11.14
C SER A 105 2.31 -6.30 11.47
N LEU A 106 3.17 -6.10 10.48
CA LEU A 106 4.59 -5.77 10.70
C LEU A 106 4.75 -4.51 11.56
N ILE A 107 3.98 -3.46 11.31
CA ILE A 107 3.99 -2.25 12.15
C ILE A 107 3.50 -2.57 13.56
N GLN A 108 2.38 -3.29 13.71
CA GLN A 108 1.83 -3.64 15.02
C GLN A 108 2.74 -4.54 15.84
N ASP A 109 3.55 -5.40 15.20
CA ASP A 109 4.37 -6.40 15.86
C ASP A 109 5.83 -5.96 16.02
N ALA A 110 6.23 -4.88 15.34
CA ALA A 110 7.58 -4.33 15.41
C ALA A 110 8.06 -4.11 16.86
N SER A 111 9.24 -4.65 17.18
CA SER A 111 9.92 -4.41 18.46
C SER A 111 10.86 -3.21 18.41
N GLU A 112 11.19 -2.75 17.20
CA GLU A 112 12.11 -1.65 16.91
C GLU A 112 11.47 -0.73 15.84
N PRO A 113 11.92 0.53 15.69
CA PRO A 113 11.49 1.41 14.61
C PRO A 113 11.56 0.74 13.23
N LEU A 114 10.44 0.73 12.50
CA LEU A 114 10.30 -0.02 11.26
C LEU A 114 10.52 0.88 10.03
N PRO A 115 11.43 0.55 9.10
CA PRO A 115 11.56 1.29 7.85
C PRO A 115 10.36 1.01 6.95
N VAL A 116 9.75 2.04 6.39
CA VAL A 116 8.58 1.94 5.49
C VAL A 116 8.79 2.77 4.24
N ARG A 117 8.04 2.47 3.17
CA ARG A 117 7.97 3.31 1.97
C ARG A 117 6.69 4.14 1.96
N VAL A 118 6.81 5.38 1.48
CA VAL A 118 5.66 6.23 1.14
C VAL A 118 5.72 6.51 -0.36
N TYR A 119 5.10 5.64 -1.16
CA TYR A 119 5.05 5.75 -2.61
C TYR A 119 3.65 6.13 -3.11
N THR A 120 3.16 7.30 -2.69
CA THR A 120 1.81 7.78 -3.02
C THR A 120 1.60 8.04 -4.50
N GLU A 121 2.66 8.38 -5.24
CA GLU A 121 2.65 8.71 -6.66
C GLU A 121 2.19 7.51 -7.51
N PHE A 122 2.36 6.28 -7.02
CA PHE A 122 1.87 5.09 -7.73
C PHE A 122 0.36 5.12 -7.93
N ALA A 123 -0.39 5.77 -7.03
CA ALA A 123 -1.83 6.00 -7.19
C ALA A 123 -2.19 6.81 -8.45
N ALA A 124 -1.24 7.57 -9.02
CA ALA A 124 -1.44 8.32 -10.26
C ALA A 124 -1.37 7.44 -11.53
N ASP A 125 -0.74 6.27 -11.46
CA ASP A 125 -0.59 5.36 -12.58
C ASP A 125 -1.62 4.24 -12.51
N SER A 126 -2.90 4.56 -12.69
CA SER A 126 -3.99 3.59 -12.47
C SER A 126 -4.04 2.44 -13.48
N LEU A 127 -3.24 2.47 -14.55
CA LEU A 127 -3.04 1.31 -15.42
C LEU A 127 -2.33 0.18 -14.65
N PHE A 128 -1.46 0.57 -13.71
CA PHE A 128 -0.67 -0.36 -12.92
C PHE A 128 -1.07 -0.38 -11.44
N CYS A 129 -1.51 0.73 -10.85
CA CYS A 129 -2.13 0.74 -9.54
C CYS A 129 -3.60 0.37 -9.72
N GLU A 130 -3.88 -0.93 -9.68
CA GLU A 130 -5.19 -1.49 -9.96
C GLU A 130 -6.14 -1.29 -8.76
N TRP A 131 -5.60 -1.24 -7.55
CA TRP A 131 -6.34 -0.95 -6.31
C TRP A 131 -5.52 -0.12 -5.34
N ALA A 132 -6.18 0.69 -4.52
CA ALA A 132 -5.55 1.30 -3.35
C ALA A 132 -6.47 1.24 -2.14
N TYR A 133 -5.90 0.85 -1.00
CA TYR A 133 -6.56 0.67 0.27
C TYR A 133 -6.01 1.69 1.26
N VAL A 134 -6.85 2.60 1.77
CA VAL A 134 -6.42 3.66 2.67
C VAL A 134 -7.09 3.50 4.02
N VAL A 135 -6.28 3.24 5.04
CA VAL A 135 -6.70 3.30 6.45
C VAL A 135 -6.43 4.72 6.94
N ASP A 136 -7.48 5.52 7.08
CA ASP A 136 -7.39 6.92 7.51
C ASP A 136 -7.84 7.04 8.97
N PHE A 137 -6.86 7.14 9.87
CA PHE A 137 -7.12 7.26 11.31
C PHE A 137 -7.56 8.67 11.72
N ASP A 138 -7.38 9.68 10.86
CA ASP A 138 -7.87 11.03 11.15
C ASP A 138 -9.37 11.14 10.87
N LYS A 139 -9.85 10.44 9.84
CA LYS A 139 -11.29 10.34 9.50
C LYS A 139 -11.98 9.12 10.11
N ASN A 140 -11.22 8.21 10.69
CA ASN A 140 -11.70 6.92 11.20
C ASN A 140 -12.34 6.04 10.11
N THR A 141 -11.72 5.97 8.93
CA THR A 141 -12.26 5.30 7.74
C THR A 141 -11.32 4.26 7.14
N PHE A 142 -11.91 3.27 6.49
CA PHE A 142 -11.25 2.38 5.53
C PHE A 142 -11.80 2.69 4.13
N GLU A 143 -10.96 3.24 3.27
CA GLU A 143 -11.35 3.74 1.94
C GLU A 143 -10.73 2.89 0.84
N ILE A 144 -11.54 2.56 -0.16
CA ILE A 144 -11.19 1.69 -1.28
C ILE A 144 -11.21 2.52 -2.56
N PHE A 145 -10.15 2.37 -3.34
CA PHE A 145 -9.98 3.03 -4.63
C PHE A 145 -9.65 2.00 -5.71
N GLU A 146 -10.15 2.25 -6.90
CA GLU A 146 -10.05 1.36 -8.05
C GLU A 146 -9.27 2.04 -9.17
N GLY A 147 -8.44 1.26 -9.85
CA GLY A 147 -7.64 1.68 -10.98
C GLY A 147 -8.41 1.75 -12.29
N PHE A 148 -7.69 1.66 -13.41
CA PHE A 148 -8.25 1.74 -14.76
C PHE A 148 -9.15 2.96 -15.01
N ASN A 149 -8.86 4.07 -14.33
CA ASN A 149 -9.71 5.25 -14.37
C ASN A 149 -9.42 6.11 -15.62
N HIS A 150 -10.43 6.28 -16.48
CA HIS A 150 -10.36 7.12 -17.68
C HIS A 150 -11.02 8.50 -17.51
N ALA A 151 -11.43 8.86 -16.28
CA ALA A 151 -12.02 10.16 -15.97
C ALA A 151 -11.14 10.98 -15.01
N HIS A 152 -11.10 12.29 -15.20
CA HIS A 152 -10.48 13.18 -14.24
C HIS A 152 -11.15 13.10 -12.87
N LEU A 153 -10.34 13.10 -11.81
CA LEU A 153 -10.83 13.28 -10.45
C LEU A 153 -11.31 14.72 -10.23
N ALA A 154 -12.28 14.91 -9.34
CA ALA A 154 -12.68 16.23 -8.84
C ALA A 154 -11.61 16.78 -7.88
N GLU A 155 -11.48 18.11 -7.80
CA GLU A 155 -10.44 18.79 -7.00
C GLU A 155 -10.44 18.42 -5.51
N ASN A 156 -11.58 17.97 -4.99
CA ASN A 156 -11.76 17.57 -3.59
C ASN A 156 -11.52 16.07 -3.35
N GLU A 157 -11.22 15.28 -4.38
CA GLU A 157 -10.93 13.86 -4.24
C GLU A 157 -9.48 13.62 -3.78
N ARG A 158 -9.27 12.55 -3.01
CA ARG A 158 -8.02 12.27 -2.27
C ARG A 158 -6.76 12.31 -3.13
N PHE A 159 -6.80 11.70 -4.31
CA PHE A 159 -5.64 11.55 -5.19
C PHE A 159 -5.64 12.57 -6.35
N TYR A 160 -6.48 13.61 -6.25
CA TYR A 160 -6.49 14.68 -7.23
C TYR A 160 -5.12 15.35 -7.33
N GLY A 161 -4.68 15.63 -8.55
CA GLY A 161 -3.44 16.35 -8.82
C GLY A 161 -2.15 15.54 -8.63
N LEU A 162 -2.22 14.28 -8.18
CA LEU A 162 -1.05 13.40 -8.18
C LEU A 162 -0.57 13.14 -9.60
N LYS A 163 0.76 13.02 -9.74
CA LYS A 163 1.44 12.78 -11.01
C LYS A 163 2.48 11.68 -10.82
N CYS A 164 2.61 10.85 -11.85
CA CYS A 164 3.70 9.90 -12.02
C CYS A 164 4.22 10.10 -13.44
N ASP A 165 5.53 10.33 -13.60
CA ASP A 165 6.12 10.67 -14.89
C ASP A 165 5.99 9.53 -15.92
N ASP A 166 5.93 8.28 -15.42
CA ASP A 166 5.79 7.07 -16.22
C ASP A 166 4.32 6.66 -16.45
N ALA A 167 3.35 7.39 -15.87
CA ALA A 167 1.94 7.04 -16.00
C ALA A 167 1.46 7.15 -17.46
N ASN A 168 0.62 6.19 -17.85
CA ASN A 168 -0.04 6.24 -19.15
C ASN A 168 -1.02 7.43 -19.19
N LYS A 169 -0.91 8.25 -20.24
CA LYS A 169 -1.69 9.49 -20.43
C LYS A 169 -3.20 9.28 -20.58
N ASP A 170 -3.61 8.07 -20.94
CA ASP A 170 -5.03 7.72 -21.09
C ASP A 170 -5.69 7.35 -19.74
N TYR A 171 -4.89 7.25 -18.68
CA TYR A 171 -5.34 6.91 -17.33
C TYR A 171 -5.12 8.09 -16.37
N HIS A 172 -6.00 8.22 -15.41
CA HIS A 172 -5.97 9.19 -14.33
C HIS A 172 -5.75 8.48 -13.00
N PRO A 173 -5.45 9.20 -11.89
CA PRO A 173 -5.26 8.53 -10.61
C PRO A 173 -6.44 7.65 -10.19
N VAL A 174 -6.15 6.63 -9.37
CA VAL A 174 -7.16 5.69 -8.85
C VAL A 174 -8.36 6.43 -8.26
N ARG A 175 -9.55 5.94 -8.56
CA ARG A 175 -10.81 6.60 -8.24
C ARG A 175 -11.45 6.00 -7.00
N HIS A 176 -12.08 6.85 -6.19
CA HIS A 176 -12.82 6.40 -5.02
C HIS A 176 -13.93 5.42 -5.43
N ARG A 177 -13.99 4.28 -4.74
CA ARG A 177 -15.00 3.25 -4.94
C ARG A 177 -15.95 3.16 -3.75
N LYS A 178 -15.39 3.07 -2.54
CA LYS A 178 -16.18 2.84 -1.31
C LYS A 178 -15.44 3.34 -0.07
N THR A 179 -16.20 3.66 0.97
CA THR A 179 -15.68 3.99 2.30
C THR A 179 -16.48 3.26 3.36
N TYR A 180 -15.78 2.69 4.33
CA TYR A 180 -16.32 2.08 5.53
C TYR A 180 -15.85 2.87 6.76
N SER A 181 -16.69 2.94 7.79
CA SER A 181 -16.25 3.39 9.12
C SER A 181 -15.43 2.28 9.76
N LEU A 182 -14.29 2.61 10.37
CA LEU A 182 -13.49 1.63 11.12
C LEU A 182 -14.24 1.13 12.38
N ASP A 183 -15.29 1.80 12.82
CA ASP A 183 -16.12 1.36 13.94
C ASP A 183 -17.22 0.37 13.51
N SER A 184 -17.43 0.20 12.20
CA SER A 184 -18.51 -0.62 11.63
C SER A 184 -18.08 -1.21 10.29
N LEU A 185 -16.99 -1.98 10.31
CA LEU A 185 -16.46 -2.66 9.13
C LEU A 185 -17.42 -3.78 8.65
N PRO A 186 -17.52 -4.01 7.32
CA PRO A 186 -18.39 -5.04 6.75
C PRO A 186 -17.87 -6.46 7.05
N THR A 187 -18.73 -7.45 6.80
CA THR A 187 -18.31 -8.85 6.66
C THR A 187 -17.51 -9.04 5.37
N ASN A 188 -16.80 -10.16 5.23
CA ASN A 188 -16.07 -10.44 3.99
C ASN A 188 -17.04 -10.61 2.81
N GLU A 189 -18.19 -11.27 3.04
CA GLU A 189 -19.22 -11.46 2.03
C GLU A 189 -19.80 -10.12 1.55
N ASP A 190 -20.16 -9.22 2.47
CA ASP A 190 -20.72 -7.91 2.12
C ASP A 190 -19.66 -7.03 1.41
N PHE A 191 -18.41 -7.07 1.88
CA PHE A 191 -17.30 -6.34 1.27
C PHE A 191 -17.10 -6.73 -0.20
N LEU A 192 -17.07 -8.03 -0.49
CA LEU A 192 -16.92 -8.51 -1.86
C LEU A 192 -18.15 -8.24 -2.72
N ALA A 193 -19.36 -8.43 -2.18
CA ALA A 193 -20.58 -8.16 -2.93
C ALA A 193 -20.66 -6.69 -3.39
N GLU A 194 -20.20 -5.75 -2.57
CA GLU A 194 -20.19 -4.33 -2.90
C GLU A 194 -19.08 -3.89 -3.86
N LEU A 195 -17.96 -4.62 -3.90
CA LEU A 195 -16.77 -4.22 -4.69
C LEU A 195 -16.58 -5.03 -5.97
N GLU A 196 -16.95 -6.30 -5.98
CA GLU A 196 -16.77 -7.24 -7.10
C GLU A 196 -18.10 -7.63 -7.75
N THR A 197 -19.14 -6.81 -7.60
CA THR A 197 -20.44 -7.09 -8.20
C THR A 197 -20.26 -7.32 -9.70
N GLN A 198 -20.64 -8.53 -10.16
CA GLN A 198 -20.46 -8.97 -11.53
C GLN A 198 -20.99 -7.92 -12.49
N GLU A 199 -20.14 -7.46 -13.42
CA GLU A 199 -20.61 -6.77 -14.61
C GLU A 199 -21.55 -7.74 -15.33
N GLU A 200 -22.86 -7.53 -15.20
CA GLU A 200 -23.82 -8.03 -16.19
C GLU A 200 -23.50 -7.28 -17.49
N GLU A 201 -22.74 -7.95 -18.38
CA GLU A 201 -22.71 -7.61 -19.82
C GLU A 201 -24.12 -7.70 -20.43
#